data_AF-A0A378JT74-F1
#
_entry.id   AF-A0A378JT74-F1
#
_cell.length_a   1.000
_cell.length_b   1.000
_cell.length_c   1.000
_cell.angle_alpha   90.00
_cell.angle_beta   90.00
_cell.angle_gamma   90.00
#
_symmetry.space_group_name_H-M   'P 1'
#
loop_
_entity.id
_entity.type
_entity.pdbx_description
1 polymer ?
#
loop_
_entity_poly.entity_id
_entity_poly.type
_entity_poly.pdbx_seq_one_letter_code
_entity_poly.pdbx_strand_id
1 'polypeptide(L)'
;MKTKKEILNSNNFQYHFNRDIYYNKQSKKIFSTEIIQDNTEDWLVDKIQEKNNTGSWQIYFNGGCTLDMKKELISELNSSS
;
A
#
# COMPACT_ATOMS: atom_id res chain seq x y z
N MET A 1 -0.31 -9.89 19.98
CA MET A 1 -0.26 -9.76 18.52
C MET A 1 -0.50 -8.30 18.15
N LYS A 2 0.23 -7.76 17.19
CA LYS A 2 -0.07 -6.43 16.65
C LYS A 2 -1.19 -6.55 15.63
N THR A 3 -2.14 -5.63 15.63
CA THR A 3 -3.16 -5.54 14.59
C THR A 3 -2.53 -5.11 13.26
N LYS A 4 -3.20 -5.40 12.14
CA LYS A 4 -2.77 -4.97 10.78
C LYS A 4 -2.52 -3.45 10.70
N LYS A 5 -3.36 -2.66 11.37
CA LYS A 5 -3.22 -1.20 11.46
C LYS A 5 -1.95 -0.80 12.22
N GLU A 6 -1.65 -1.45 13.34
CA GLU A 6 -0.40 -1.19 14.09
C GLU A 6 0.84 -1.57 13.28
N ILE A 7 0.79 -2.65 12.50
CA ILE A 7 1.87 -3.06 11.60
C ILE A 7 2.11 -1.97 10.55
N LEU A 8 1.06 -1.49 9.88
CA LEU A 8 1.14 -0.43 8.86
C LEU A 8 1.71 0.88 9.45
N ASN A 9 1.16 1.32 10.59
CA ASN A 9 1.61 2.55 11.26
C ASN A 9 3.08 2.44 11.71
N SER A 10 3.49 1.29 12.26
CA SER A 10 4.89 1.06 12.68
C SER A 10 5.88 1.07 11.51
N ASN A 11 5.38 0.93 10.27
CA ASN A 11 6.19 0.91 9.04
C ASN A 11 5.93 2.14 8.16
N ASN A 12 5.49 3.25 8.75
CA ASN A 12 5.29 4.55 8.07
C ASN A 12 4.29 4.51 6.90
N PHE A 13 3.32 3.60 6.92
CA PHE A 13 2.20 3.65 5.99
C PHE A 13 1.20 4.70 6.45
N GLN A 14 0.75 5.52 5.52
CA GLN A 14 -0.29 6.51 5.69
C GLN A 14 -1.59 6.00 5.08
N TYR A 15 -2.71 6.28 5.73
CA TYR A 15 -4.02 5.93 5.21
C TYR A 15 -4.55 7.06 4.32
N HIS A 16 -5.01 6.71 3.11
CA HIS A 16 -5.62 7.62 2.16
C HIS A 16 -7.14 7.38 2.11
N PHE A 17 -7.89 8.21 2.84
CA PHE A 17 -9.32 8.02 3.04
C PHE A 17 -10.12 7.95 1.74
N ASN A 18 -9.86 8.85 0.78
CA ASN A 18 -10.63 8.92 -0.47
C ASN A 18 -10.49 7.69 -1.37
N ARG A 19 -9.41 6.90 -1.18
CA ARG A 19 -9.10 5.74 -2.01
C ARG A 19 -9.16 4.43 -1.23
N ASP A 20 -9.43 4.51 0.07
CA ASP A 20 -9.40 3.38 1.00
C ASP A 20 -8.14 2.50 0.86
N ILE A 21 -6.97 3.15 0.89
CA ILE A 21 -5.67 2.49 0.77
C ILE A 21 -4.71 2.91 1.88
N TYR A 22 -3.69 2.10 2.11
CA TYR A 22 -2.49 2.45 2.83
C TYR A 22 -1.32 2.58 1.86
N TYR A 23 -0.54 3.65 1.98
CA TYR A 23 0.61 3.89 1.11
C TYR A 23 1.85 4.31 1.91
N ASN A 24 3.03 4.01 1.39
CA ASN A 24 4.30 4.51 1.91
C ASN A 24 5.15 4.99 0.72
N LYS A 25 5.48 6.30 0.72
CA LYS A 25 6.26 6.94 -0.36
C LYS A 25 7.72 6.51 -0.38
N GLN A 26 8.30 6.15 0.76
CA GLN A 26 9.70 5.71 0.86
C GLN A 26 9.89 4.31 0.28
N SER A 27 9.01 3.36 0.64
CA SER A 27 9.03 2.01 0.07
C SER A 27 8.33 1.91 -1.29
N LYS A 28 7.61 2.96 -1.70
CA LYS A 28 6.76 3.02 -2.90
C LYS A 28 5.80 1.83 -2.97
N LYS A 29 5.09 1.57 -1.87
CA LYS A 29 4.09 0.49 -1.78
C LYS A 29 2.71 1.04 -1.46
N ILE A 30 1.70 0.45 -2.09
CA ILE A 30 0.28 0.76 -1.88
C ILE A 30 -0.47 -0.56 -1.64
N PHE A 31 -1.26 -0.60 -0.57
CA PHE A 31 -2.15 -1.70 -0.22
C PHE A 31 -3.58 -1.18 -0.12
N SER A 32 -4.52 -1.79 -0.82
CA SER A 32 -5.96 -1.57 -0.57
C SER A 32 -6.36 -2.08 0.82
N THR A 33 -7.38 -1.48 1.44
CA THR A 33 -7.93 -2.02 2.68
C THR A 33 -8.44 -3.46 2.50
N GLU A 34 -9.02 -3.77 1.33
CA GLU A 34 -9.48 -5.13 0.98
C GLU A 34 -8.34 -6.16 1.00
N ILE A 35 -7.21 -5.90 0.30
CA ILE A 35 -6.09 -6.85 0.30
C ILE A 35 -5.54 -7.06 1.71
N ILE A 36 -5.54 -6.02 2.53
CA ILE A 36 -5.09 -6.10 3.93
C ILE A 36 -6.06 -6.97 4.72
N GLN A 37 -7.37 -6.83 4.52
CA GLN A 37 -8.38 -7.60 5.25
C GLN A 37 -8.37 -9.09 4.85
N ASP A 38 -8.25 -9.40 3.57
CA ASP A 38 -8.24 -10.77 3.04
C ASP A 38 -6.99 -11.59 3.41
N ASN A 39 -5.86 -10.93 3.68
CA ASN A 39 -4.60 -11.61 3.95
C ASN A 39 -4.24 -11.63 5.44
N THR A 40 -3.29 -12.47 5.83
CA THR A 40 -2.82 -12.56 7.22
C THR A 40 -1.86 -11.44 7.59
N GLU A 41 -1.67 -11.18 8.88
CA GLU A 41 -0.64 -10.27 9.38
C GLU A 41 0.77 -10.67 8.90
N ASP A 42 1.05 -11.97 8.82
CA ASP A 42 2.33 -12.51 8.34
C ASP A 42 2.58 -12.14 6.87
N TRP A 43 1.58 -12.35 6.01
CA TRP A 43 1.63 -11.92 4.61
C TRP A 43 1.89 -10.41 4.49
N LEU A 44 1.22 -9.61 5.32
CA LEU A 44 1.40 -8.17 5.32
C LEU A 44 2.83 -7.78 5.73
N VAL A 45 3.39 -8.43 6.75
CA VAL A 45 4.78 -8.21 7.18
C VAL A 45 5.76 -8.60 6.08
N ASP A 46 5.59 -9.77 5.46
CA ASP A 46 6.41 -10.21 4.32
C ASP A 46 6.41 -9.15 3.20
N LYS A 47 5.22 -8.68 2.80
CA LYS A 47 5.07 -7.71 1.72
C LYS A 47 5.59 -6.33 2.08
N ILE A 48 5.56 -5.93 3.34
CA ILE A 48 6.17 -4.68 3.80
C ILE A 48 7.70 -4.78 3.78
N GLN A 49 8.26 -5.92 4.20
CA GLN A 49 9.71 -6.14 4.31
C GLN A 49 10.38 -6.43 2.96
N GLU A 50 9.64 -6.97 2.00
CA GLU A 50 10.11 -7.20 0.63
C GLU A 50 10.67 -5.89 0.04
N LYS A 51 11.94 -5.89 -0.38
CA LYS A 51 12.54 -4.70 -1.01
C LYS A 51 11.93 -4.43 -2.38
N ASN A 52 11.48 -3.20 -2.59
CA ASN A 52 11.04 -2.75 -3.90
C ASN A 52 12.24 -2.33 -4.77
N ASN A 53 12.67 -3.23 -5.66
CA ASN A 53 13.82 -3.00 -6.55
C ASN A 53 13.41 -2.47 -7.94
N THR A 54 12.13 -2.18 -8.17
CA THR A 54 11.61 -1.82 -9.49
C THR A 54 11.75 -0.33 -9.82
N GLY A 55 12.06 0.50 -8.82
CA GLY A 55 12.04 1.97 -8.92
C GLY A 55 10.63 2.58 -9.05
N SER A 56 9.60 1.76 -9.24
CA SER A 56 8.20 2.14 -9.45
C SER A 56 7.33 1.76 -8.25
N TRP A 57 6.09 2.25 -8.20
CA TRP A 57 5.15 1.87 -7.16
C TRP A 57 4.69 0.41 -7.30
N GLN A 58 4.75 -0.35 -6.21
CA GLN A 58 4.11 -1.67 -6.09
C GLN A 58 2.70 -1.50 -5.54
N ILE A 59 1.70 -2.07 -6.21
CA ILE A 59 0.28 -1.85 -5.95
C ILE A 59 -0.40 -3.20 -5.72
N TYR A 60 -0.99 -3.38 -4.53
CA TYR A 60 -1.61 -4.64 -4.10
C TYR A 60 -3.13 -4.43 -3.92
N PHE A 61 -3.92 -4.98 -4.85
CA PHE A 61 -5.38 -4.90 -4.92
C PHE A 61 -5.95 -6.28 -5.26
N ASN A 62 -7.06 -6.69 -4.64
CA ASN A 62 -7.70 -7.99 -4.90
C ASN A 62 -8.27 -8.09 -6.33
N GLY A 63 -8.91 -7.03 -6.82
CA GLY A 63 -9.55 -6.99 -8.14
C GLY A 63 -8.63 -6.58 -9.30
N GLY A 64 -7.32 -6.46 -9.05
CA GLY A 64 -6.41 -5.79 -9.97
C GLY A 64 -6.62 -4.27 -10.00
N CYS A 65 -5.83 -3.58 -10.82
CA CYS A 65 -5.92 -2.14 -11.00
C CYS A 65 -5.52 -1.83 -12.45
N THR A 66 -6.35 -1.07 -13.17
CA THR A 66 -6.07 -0.68 -14.56
C THR A 66 -4.86 0.24 -14.62
N LEU A 67 -4.19 0.28 -15.76
CA LEU A 67 -2.99 1.10 -15.92
C LEU A 67 -3.28 2.60 -15.68
N ASP A 68 -4.45 3.07 -16.11
CA ASP A 68 -4.90 4.45 -15.93
C ASP A 68 -5.18 4.78 -14.46
N MET A 69 -5.88 3.89 -13.73
CA MET A 69 -6.09 4.05 -12.29
C MET A 69 -4.77 4.08 -11.52
N LYS A 70 -3.80 3.24 -11.89
CA LYS A 70 -2.46 3.26 -11.27
C LYS A 70 -1.76 4.60 -11.48
N LYS A 71 -1.79 5.13 -12.71
CA LYS A 71 -1.16 6.42 -13.03
C LYS A 71 -1.82 7.57 -12.28
N GLU A 72 -3.14 7.63 -12.27
CA GLU A 72 -3.91 8.63 -11.54
C GLU A 72 -3.58 8.60 -10.05
N LEU A 73 -3.63 7.41 -9.45
CA LEU A 73 -3.34 7.22 -8.03
C LEU A 73 -1.91 7.62 -7.66
N ILE A 74 -0.93 7.20 -8.46
CA ILE A 74 0.48 7.57 -8.23
C ILE A 74 0.67 9.08 -8.34
N SER A 75 0.00 9.73 -9.31
CA SER A 75 0.06 11.18 -9.47
C SER A 75 -0.53 11.90 -8.25
N GLU A 76 -1.72 11.48 -7.79
CA GLU A 76 -2.41 12.02 -6.60
C GLU A 76 -1.52 11.94 -5.35
N LEU A 77 -0.91 10.78 -5.11
CA LEU A 77 -0.06 10.55 -3.95
C LEU A 77 1.26 11.35 -4.00
N ASN A 78 1.82 11.56 -5.20
CA ASN A 78 3.03 12.38 -5.36
C ASN A 78 2.74 13.87 -5.19
N SER A 79 1.57 14.34 -5.62
CA SER A 79 1.16 15.75 -5.49
C SER A 79 0.71 16.15 -4.09
N SER A 80 0.25 15.19 -3.28
CA SER A 80 -0.16 15.43 -1.90
C SER A 80 1.08 15.64 -1.02
N SER A 81 1.47 16.90 -0.79
CA SER A 81 2.60 17.30 0.09
C SER A 81 2.11 17.79 1.44
#